data_AF-A0A076N163-F1
#
_entry.id   AF-A0A076N163-F1
#
_cell.length_a   1.000
_cell.length_b   1.000
_cell.length_c   1.000
_cell.angle_alpha   90.00
_cell.angle_beta   90.00
_cell.angle_gamma   90.00
#
_symmetry.space_group_name_H-M   'P 1'
#
loop_
_entity.id
_entity.type
_entity.pdbx_description
1 polymer ?
#
loop_
_entity_poly.entity_id
_entity_poly.type
_entity_poly.pdbx_seq_one_letter_code
_entity_poly.pdbx_strand_id
1 'polypeptide(L)'
;MMRCRFCDTPPAAGERRVPGPAGPICARCVETGLSLVRDGQPRTSRGGTDLERLRAGGEPCEFCDRSDRRTFLGFTRSLPRMRCAQTGAVICDDCLDRSGNLLNQALRHV
;
A
#
# COMPACT_ATOMS: atom_id res chain seq x y z
N MET A 1 5.13 17.09 10.92
CA MET A 1 5.57 16.28 9.75
C MET A 1 5.15 14.84 9.98
N MET A 2 4.24 14.31 9.16
CA MET A 2 3.68 12.96 9.38
C MET A 2 4.60 11.85 8.84
N ARG A 3 4.88 10.86 9.69
CA ARG A 3 5.66 9.64 9.35
C ARG A 3 4.90 8.76 8.37
N CYS A 4 5.62 7.91 7.65
CA CYS A 4 5.00 6.99 6.70
C CYS A 4 4.22 5.92 7.47
N ARG A 5 2.97 5.68 7.10
CA ARG A 5 2.10 4.70 7.77
C ARG A 5 2.66 3.27 7.77
N PHE A 6 3.46 2.89 6.77
CA PHE A 6 3.98 1.53 6.59
C PHE A 6 5.38 1.30 7.17
N CYS A 7 6.28 2.26 6.99
CA CYS A 7 7.68 2.11 7.41
C CYS A 7 8.06 3.01 8.59
N ASP A 8 7.13 3.78 9.13
CA ASP A 8 7.32 4.74 10.22
C ASP A 8 8.47 5.77 10.00
N THR A 9 9.00 5.87 8.78
CA THR A 9 10.10 6.79 8.49
C THR A 9 9.60 8.23 8.34
N PRO A 10 10.37 9.21 8.85
CA PRO A 10 10.08 10.63 8.63
C PRO A 10 10.23 11.00 7.14
N PRO A 11 9.56 12.07 6.68
CA PRO A 11 9.71 12.55 5.31
C PRO A 11 11.13 12.98 5.01
N ALA A 12 11.66 12.55 3.86
CA ALA A 12 12.86 13.16 3.30
C ALA A 12 12.53 14.53 2.67
N ALA A 13 13.52 15.42 2.56
CA ALA A 13 13.32 16.72 1.94
C ALA A 13 12.82 16.56 0.49
N GLY A 14 11.72 17.25 0.16
CA GLY A 14 11.08 17.15 -1.16
C GLY A 14 10.34 15.84 -1.44
N GLU A 15 10.26 14.91 -0.48
CA GLU A 15 9.58 13.63 -0.68
C GLU A 15 8.06 13.82 -0.84
N ARG A 16 7.53 13.40 -1.99
CA ARG A 16 6.08 13.31 -2.21
C ARG A 16 5.55 12.06 -1.53
N ARG A 17 4.42 12.20 -0.83
CA ARG A 17 3.72 11.12 -0.15
C ARG A 17 2.26 11.09 -0.56
N VAL A 18 1.70 9.89 -0.66
CA VAL A 18 0.28 9.72 -0.95
C VAL A 18 -0.50 9.91 0.35
N PRO A 19 -1.50 10.79 0.41
CA PRO A 19 -2.32 10.95 1.60
C PRO A 19 -3.17 9.70 1.84
N GLY A 20 -3.39 9.37 3.10
CA GLY A 20 -4.22 8.23 3.51
C GLY A 20 -4.94 8.51 4.82
N PRO A 21 -6.04 7.79 5.09
CA PRO A 21 -6.91 8.07 6.23
C PRO A 21 -6.20 7.88 7.59
N ALA A 22 -5.36 6.86 7.71
CA ALA A 22 -4.55 6.60 8.90
C ALA A 22 -3.15 7.24 8.86
N GLY A 23 -2.81 7.94 7.78
CA GLY A 23 -1.50 8.56 7.58
C GLY A 23 -0.97 8.42 6.15
N PRO A 24 0.07 9.19 5.80
CA PRO A 24 0.61 9.20 4.44
C PRO A 24 1.47 7.97 4.15
N ILE A 25 1.58 7.61 2.87
CA ILE A 25 2.44 6.53 2.38
C ILE A 25 3.57 7.14 1.54
N CYS A 26 4.82 6.76 1.81
CA CYS A 26 5.96 7.17 0.99
C CYS A 26 6.03 6.39 -0.33
N ALA A 27 6.64 6.99 -1.35
CA ALA A 27 6.77 6.38 -2.68
C ALA A 27 7.43 4.99 -2.65
N ARG A 28 8.43 4.80 -1.77
CA ARG A 28 9.11 3.51 -1.61
C ARG A 28 8.21 2.41 -1.08
N CYS A 29 7.33 2.71 -0.12
CA CYS A 29 6.36 1.73 0.37
C CYS A 29 5.30 1.39 -0.68
N VAL A 30 4.92 2.35 -1.52
CA VAL A 30 4.03 2.09 -2.67
C VAL A 30 4.72 1.14 -3.67
N GLU A 31 5.95 1.45 -4.08
CA GLU A 31 6.75 0.63 -5.01
C GLU A 31 6.98 -0.79 -4.48
N THR A 32 7.34 -0.89 -3.20
CA THR A 32 7.57 -2.18 -2.52
C THR A 32 6.28 -2.99 -2.41
N GLY A 33 5.17 -2.33 -2.10
CA GLY A 33 3.85 -2.96 -2.03
C GLY A 33 3.37 -3.48 -3.38
N LEU A 34 3.53 -2.69 -4.44
CA LEU A 34 3.22 -3.14 -5.81
C LEU A 34 4.02 -4.39 -6.19
N SER A 35 5.31 -4.41 -5.89
CA SER A 35 6.17 -5.56 -6.17
C SER A 35 5.74 -6.79 -5.37
N LEU A 36 5.45 -6.62 -4.07
CA LEU A 36 4.97 -7.66 -3.15
C LEU A 36 3.63 -8.25 -3.55
N VAL A 37 2.68 -7.41 -3.97
CA VAL A 37 1.37 -7.90 -4.38
C VAL A 37 1.44 -8.69 -5.69
N ARG A 38 2.38 -8.32 -6.58
CA ARG A 38 2.61 -9.02 -7.85
C ARG A 38 3.27 -10.40 -7.66
N ASP A 39 4.39 -10.47 -6.96
CA ASP A 39 5.15 -11.72 -6.83
C ASP A 39 4.81 -12.55 -5.58
N GLY A 40 4.12 -11.95 -4.60
CA GLY A 40 3.75 -12.60 -3.35
C GLY A 40 4.91 -12.84 -2.38
N GLN A 41 6.08 -12.27 -2.62
CA GLN A 41 7.25 -12.44 -1.75
C GLN A 41 7.23 -11.40 -0.62
N PRO A 42 7.35 -11.83 0.65
CA PRO A 42 7.53 -10.94 1.79
C PRO A 42 8.75 -10.04 1.60
N ARG A 43 8.70 -8.82 2.12
CA ARG A 43 9.79 -7.83 2.01
C ARG A 43 9.90 -7.00 3.28
N THR A 44 11.08 -6.47 3.53
CA THR A 44 11.29 -5.48 4.59
C THR A 44 11.24 -4.08 4.00
N SER A 45 10.53 -3.18 4.67
CA SER A 45 10.46 -1.77 4.33
C SER A 45 11.77 -1.05 4.70
N ARG A 46 11.94 0.17 4.19
CA ARG A 46 13.10 1.03 4.56
C ARG A 46 13.21 1.27 6.07
N GLY A 47 12.09 1.26 6.80
CA GLY A 47 12.08 1.45 8.24
C GLY A 47 12.33 0.18 9.04
N GLY A 48 12.67 -0.93 8.39
CA GLY A 48 12.86 -2.21 9.05
C GLY A 48 11.53 -2.91 9.42
N THR A 49 10.40 -2.45 8.89
CA THR A 49 9.11 -3.13 9.12
C THR A 49 8.87 -4.22 8.09
N ASP A 50 8.23 -5.30 8.51
CA ASP A 50 7.93 -6.44 7.64
C ASP A 50 6.63 -6.20 6.89
N LEU A 51 6.72 -6.36 5.58
CA LEU A 51 5.62 -6.25 4.64
C LEU A 51 5.32 -7.65 4.11
N GLU A 52 4.07 -8.06 4.27
CA GLU A 52 3.58 -9.36 3.85
C GLU A 52 2.34 -9.23 2.96
N ARG A 53 2.11 -10.26 2.13
CA ARG A 53 0.92 -10.33 1.30
C ARG A 53 -0.19 -11.05 2.06
N LEU A 54 -1.27 -10.34 2.34
CA LEU A 54 -2.50 -10.96 2.83
C LEU A 54 -3.22 -11.71 1.69
N ARG A 55 -3.66 -12.92 2.02
CA ARG A 55 -4.57 -13.73 1.19
C ARG A 55 -6.01 -13.62 1.73
N ALA A 56 -6.93 -14.41 1.17
CA ALA A 56 -8.34 -14.41 1.54
C ALA A 56 -8.58 -14.49 3.06
N GLY A 57 -9.58 -13.76 3.56
CA GLY A 57 -9.96 -13.75 4.98
C GLY A 57 -9.17 -12.78 5.89
N GLY A 58 -8.18 -12.06 5.37
CA GLY A 58 -7.45 -11.02 6.13
C GLY A 58 -8.17 -9.66 6.23
N GLU A 59 -7.57 -8.74 6.97
CA GLU A 59 -8.08 -7.40 7.27
C GLU A 59 -8.36 -6.55 6.01
N PRO A 60 -9.47 -5.78 5.97
CA PRO A 60 -9.82 -4.95 4.81
C PRO A 60 -8.77 -3.85 4.56
N CYS A 61 -8.75 -3.34 3.34
CA CYS A 61 -7.90 -2.21 2.98
C CYS A 61 -8.31 -0.93 3.72
N GLU A 62 -7.39 -0.26 4.43
CA GLU A 62 -7.67 0.98 5.17
C GLU A 62 -8.15 2.14 4.29
N PHE A 63 -7.95 2.06 2.96
CA PHE A 63 -8.24 3.15 2.01
C PHE A 63 -9.59 3.03 1.31
N CYS A 64 -10.12 1.82 1.21
CA CYS A 64 -11.36 1.57 0.47
C CYS A 64 -12.29 0.58 1.16
N ASP A 65 -11.91 0.07 2.33
CA ASP A 65 -12.63 -0.91 3.15
C ASP A 65 -12.95 -2.24 2.45
N ARG A 66 -12.34 -2.51 1.29
CA ARG A 66 -12.55 -3.74 0.52
C ARG A 66 -11.53 -4.82 0.89
N SER A 67 -12.03 -6.04 1.06
CA SER A 67 -11.25 -7.29 1.16
C SER A 67 -11.31 -8.13 -0.11
N ASP A 68 -12.34 -7.91 -0.93
CA ASP A 68 -12.70 -8.74 -2.07
C ASP A 68 -13.09 -7.87 -3.26
N ARG A 69 -12.99 -8.45 -4.46
CA ARG A 69 -13.46 -7.85 -5.70
C ARG A 69 -14.45 -8.76 -6.40
N ARG A 70 -15.51 -8.18 -6.95
CA ARG A 70 -16.42 -8.89 -7.85
C ARG A 70 -15.78 -8.97 -9.23
N THR A 71 -15.75 -10.17 -9.79
CA THR A 71 -15.34 -10.43 -11.17
C THR A 71 -16.52 -10.17 -12.11
N PHE A 72 -16.23 -10.01 -13.40
CA PHE A 72 -17.25 -9.73 -14.42
C PHE A 72 -18.36 -10.80 -14.49
N LEU A 73 -18.03 -12.05 -14.16
CA LEU A 73 -18.97 -13.18 -14.12
C LEU A 73 -19.74 -13.29 -12.78
N GLY A 74 -19.69 -12.26 -11.92
CA GLY A 74 -20.39 -12.26 -10.63
C GLY A 74 -19.69 -13.00 -9.50
N PHE A 75 -18.58 -13.71 -9.75
CA PHE A 75 -17.81 -14.38 -8.70
C PHE A 75 -17.03 -13.39 -7.84
N THR A 76 -16.98 -13.61 -6.53
CA THR A 76 -16.12 -12.88 -5.61
C THR A 76 -14.74 -13.50 -5.55
N ARG A 77 -13.69 -12.70 -5.78
CA ARG A 77 -12.29 -13.11 -5.61
C ARG A 77 -11.63 -12.24 -4.56
N SER A 78 -10.82 -12.84 -3.70
CA SER A 78 -10.06 -12.06 -2.72
C SER A 78 -9.14 -11.06 -3.39
N LEU A 79 -9.13 -9.84 -2.87
CA LEU A 79 -8.29 -8.76 -3.34
C LEU A 79 -6.91 -8.91 -2.68
N PRO A 80 -5.83 -9.06 -3.47
CA PRO A 80 -4.48 -9.06 -2.93
C PRO A 80 -4.20 -7.76 -2.17
N ARG A 81 -3.59 -7.91 -0.99
CA ARG A 81 -3.33 -6.80 -0.07
C ARG A 81 -1.93 -6.92 0.49
N MET A 82 -1.27 -5.78 0.67
CA MET A 82 -0.07 -5.66 1.47
C MET A 82 -0.47 -5.30 2.90
N ARG A 83 0.11 -6.00 3.87
CA ARG A 83 0.04 -5.68 5.30
C ARG A 83 1.43 -5.39 5.83
N CYS A 84 1.51 -4.44 6.76
CA CYS A 84 2.68 -4.30 7.63
C CYS A 84 2.37 -4.91 9.00
N ALA A 85 3.14 -5.92 9.40
CA ALA A 85 2.89 -6.65 10.64
C ALA A 85 3.04 -5.76 11.89
N GLN A 86 4.01 -4.85 11.89
CA GLN A 86 4.34 -4.00 13.03
C GLN A 86 3.35 -2.84 13.21
N THR A 87 2.89 -2.25 12.11
CA THR A 87 2.02 -1.05 12.17
C THR A 87 0.53 -1.39 12.05
N GLY A 88 0.21 -2.62 11.64
CA GLY A 88 -1.15 -3.05 11.29
C GLY A 88 -1.68 -2.41 10.00
N ALA A 89 -0.86 -1.66 9.26
CA ALA A 89 -1.30 -0.95 8.06
C ALA A 89 -1.63 -1.93 6.93
N VAL A 90 -2.78 -1.74 6.28
CA VAL A 90 -3.24 -2.60 5.17
C VAL A 90 -3.68 -1.78 3.96
N ILE A 91 -3.12 -2.11 2.79
CA ILE A 91 -3.50 -1.50 1.52
C ILE A 91 -3.65 -2.55 0.43
N CYS A 92 -4.72 -2.45 -0.36
CA CYS A 92 -4.97 -3.35 -1.48
C CYS A 92 -4.23 -2.97 -2.75
N ASP A 93 -4.13 -3.94 -3.67
CA ASP A 93 -3.56 -3.79 -5.01
C ASP A 93 -4.09 -2.55 -5.75
N ASP A 94 -5.41 -2.41 -5.88
CA ASP A 94 -6.05 -1.28 -6.56
C ASP A 94 -5.65 0.08 -5.96
N CYS A 95 -5.55 0.16 -4.62
CA CYS A 95 -5.17 1.39 -3.93
C CYS A 95 -3.67 1.67 -4.06
N LEU A 96 -2.83 0.63 -4.11
CA LEU A 96 -1.41 0.76 -4.42
C LEU A 96 -1.18 1.29 -5.84
N ASP A 97 -1.88 0.74 -6.82
CA ASP A 97 -1.82 1.20 -8.21
C ASP A 97 -2.27 2.66 -8.33
N ARG A 98 -3.39 3.01 -7.69
CA ARG A 98 -3.87 4.41 -7.64
C ARG A 98 -2.86 5.34 -6.98
N SER A 99 -2.23 4.89 -5.89
CA SER A 99 -1.18 5.62 -5.18
C SER A 99 0.05 5.86 -6.08
N GLY A 100 0.48 4.84 -6.81
CA GLY A 100 1.56 4.95 -7.80
C GLY A 100 1.23 5.97 -8.89
N ASN A 101 0.00 5.94 -9.42
CA ASN A 101 -0.45 6.91 -10.41
C ASN A 101 -0.45 8.35 -9.88
N LEU A 102 -0.89 8.57 -8.64
CA LEU A 102 -0.86 9.89 -8.00
C LEU A 102 0.57 10.41 -7.83
N LEU A 103 1.51 9.56 -7.42
CA LEU A 103 2.93 9.92 -7.33
C LEU A 103 3.51 10.29 -8.70
N ASN A 104 3.21 9.49 -9.73
CA ASN A 104 3.65 9.76 -11.09
C ASN A 104 3.08 11.07 -11.64
N GLN A 105 1.81 11.38 -11.37
CA GLN A 105 1.20 12.66 -11.74
C GLN A 105 1.90 13.82 -11.03
N ALA A 106 2.14 13.70 -9.73
CA ALA A 106 2.83 14.73 -8.95
C ALA A 106 4.27 14.99 -9.43
N LEU A 107 4.95 13.98 -9.98
CA LEU A 107 6.30 14.11 -10.55
C LEU A 107 6.32 14.75 -11.95
N ARG A 108 5.25 14.61 -12.73
CA ARG A 108 5.16 15.20 -14.08
C ARG A 108 4.86 16.70 -14.09
N HIS A 109 4.42 17.24 -12.95
CA HIS A 109 4.08 18.65 -12.78
C HIS A 109 5.14 19.43 -11.97
N VAL A 110 6.39 18.91 -11.92
CA VAL A 110 7.59 19.57 -11.39
C VAL A 110 8.56 19.78 -12.55
#